data_AF-A0A7X6VBW3-F1
#
_entry.id   AF-A0A7X6VBW3-F1
#
_cell.length_a   1.000
_cell.length_b   1.000
_cell.length_c   1.000
_cell.angle_alpha   90.00
_cell.angle_beta   90.00
_cell.angle_gamma   90.00
#
_symmetry.space_group_name_H-M   'P 1'
#
loop_
_entity.id
_entity.type
_entity.pdbx_description
1 polymer ?
#
loop_
_entity_poly.entity_id
_entity_poly.type
_entity_poly.pdbx_seq_one_letter_code
_entity_poly.pdbx_strand_id
1 'polypeptide(L)'
;MPGVCDDGTRYADDNNAADNNEDKTDNDRLKGESGEIKVSKDKETKIGSDGNAEKERHYSDHGNPKYHTNPHDHDITWKDGKPSFGPTINYPNGAPPFK
;
A
#
# COMPACT_ATOMS: atom_id res chain seq x y z
N MET A 1 -7.71 -13.40 -40.75
CA MET A 1 -6.25 -13.36 -40.58
C MET A 1 -5.94 -12.26 -39.59
N PRO A 2 -5.72 -12.58 -38.30
CA PRO A 2 -5.28 -11.58 -37.33
C PRO A 2 -3.74 -11.53 -37.28
N GLY A 3 -3.21 -10.31 -37.28
CA GLY A 3 -1.79 -10.01 -37.31
C GLY A 3 -1.09 -10.37 -36.00
N VAL A 4 0.09 -10.95 -36.15
CA VAL A 4 1.07 -11.26 -35.10
C VAL A 4 1.91 -10.01 -34.85
N CYS A 5 2.20 -9.71 -33.58
CA CYS A 5 3.31 -8.86 -33.17
C CYS A 5 4.43 -9.74 -32.57
N ASP A 6 5.68 -9.38 -32.87
CA ASP A 6 6.89 -10.20 -32.76
C ASP A 6 7.49 -10.40 -31.35
N ASP A 7 6.73 -10.22 -30.27
CA ASP A 7 7.28 -10.32 -28.90
C ASP A 7 6.60 -11.35 -27.99
N GLY A 8 5.61 -12.10 -28.48
CA GLY A 8 5.18 -13.36 -27.86
C GLY A 8 4.64 -13.28 -26.42
N THR A 9 4.30 -12.10 -25.89
CA THR A 9 3.71 -11.99 -24.54
C THR A 9 2.19 -11.89 -24.61
N ARG A 10 1.53 -12.77 -23.85
CA ARG A 10 0.07 -12.89 -23.76
C ARG A 10 -0.50 -11.65 -23.05
N TYR A 11 -1.69 -11.20 -23.46
CA TYR A 11 -2.51 -10.27 -22.70
C TYR A 11 -2.62 -10.77 -21.25
N ALA A 12 -2.07 -10.01 -20.32
CA ALA A 12 -2.23 -10.21 -18.89
C ALA A 12 -3.41 -9.35 -18.43
N ASP A 13 -4.50 -10.01 -18.02
CA ASP A 13 -5.62 -9.38 -17.32
C ASP A 13 -5.19 -9.09 -15.87
N ASP A 14 -4.33 -8.09 -15.70
CA ASP A 14 -3.72 -7.75 -14.40
C ASP A 14 -4.23 -6.37 -13.93
N ASN A 15 -5.56 -6.22 -13.81
CA ASN A 15 -6.18 -5.00 -13.27
C ASN A 15 -6.09 -4.89 -11.73
N ASN A 16 -4.95 -5.22 -11.14
CA ASN A 16 -4.68 -4.99 -9.72
C ASN A 16 -3.17 -4.86 -9.45
N ALA A 17 -2.52 -3.94 -10.15
CA ALA A 17 -1.08 -3.71 -10.06
C ALA A 17 -0.73 -2.22 -9.92
N ALA A 18 -1.49 -1.47 -9.12
CA ALA A 18 -1.23 -0.05 -8.85
C ALA A 18 -0.68 0.25 -7.44
N ASP A 19 -0.09 -0.75 -6.77
CA ASP A 19 0.72 -0.55 -5.55
C ASP A 19 2.07 -1.29 -5.65
N ASN A 20 2.69 -1.25 -6.83
CA ASN A 20 3.98 -1.90 -7.06
C ASN A 20 4.98 -0.89 -7.60
N ASN A 21 5.29 0.14 -6.81
CA ASN A 21 6.57 0.84 -6.92
C ASN A 21 6.94 1.69 -5.69
N GLU A 22 6.67 1.19 -4.47
CA GLU A 22 7.42 1.63 -3.29
C GLU A 22 8.47 0.58 -2.92
N ASP A 23 9.23 0.17 -3.93
CA ASP A 23 10.30 -0.80 -3.80
C ASP A 23 11.57 -0.06 -3.31
N LYS A 24 11.95 -0.33 -2.04
CA LYS A 24 13.32 -0.75 -1.61
C LYS A 24 14.17 0.06 -0.63
N THR A 25 13.81 1.23 -0.07
CA THR A 25 14.81 1.93 0.79
C THR A 25 14.44 2.34 2.20
N ASP A 26 13.16 2.49 2.58
CA ASP A 26 12.86 3.05 3.91
C ASP A 26 12.02 2.14 4.79
N ASN A 27 12.41 0.86 4.95
CA ASN A 27 11.87 0.02 6.02
C ASN A 27 12.00 0.67 7.42
N ASP A 28 12.92 1.63 7.57
CA ASP A 28 13.10 2.43 8.78
C ASP A 28 11.86 3.28 9.10
N ARG A 29 11.07 3.69 8.09
CA ARG A 29 9.79 4.38 8.31
C ARG A 29 8.73 3.44 8.87
N LEU A 30 8.88 2.13 8.61
CA LEU A 30 7.98 1.07 9.07
C LEU A 30 8.45 0.44 10.39
N LYS A 31 9.46 1.01 11.06
CA LYS A 31 9.94 0.57 12.36
C LYS A 31 10.00 1.76 13.30
N GLY A 32 9.73 1.58 14.59
CA GLY A 32 9.73 2.70 15.53
C GLY A 32 9.40 2.30 16.96
N GLU A 33 8.95 3.27 17.74
CA GLU A 33 8.48 2.99 19.10
C GLU A 33 7.10 2.31 19.06
N SER A 34 6.86 1.42 20.03
CA SER A 34 5.58 0.72 20.15
C SER A 34 4.42 1.70 20.28
N GLY A 35 3.47 1.64 19.33
CA GLY A 35 2.29 2.52 19.31
C GLY A 35 2.54 3.90 18.70
N GLU A 36 3.73 4.14 18.14
CA GLU A 36 4.05 5.37 17.42
C GLU A 36 3.21 5.48 16.14
N ILE A 37 2.72 6.68 15.85
CA ILE A 37 2.14 7.02 14.55
C ILE A 37 3.09 8.00 13.87
N LYS A 38 3.72 7.54 12.79
CA LYS A 38 4.61 8.35 11.96
C LYS A 38 3.80 8.99 10.84
N VAL A 39 3.83 10.33 10.79
CA VAL A 39 3.17 11.10 9.73
C VAL A 39 4.21 11.55 8.71
N SER A 40 4.01 11.13 7.47
CA SER A 40 4.72 11.62 6.29
C SER A 40 3.74 12.39 5.41
N LYS A 41 4.27 13.14 4.43
CA LYS A 41 3.48 14.09 3.64
C LYS A 41 2.13 13.54 3.17
N ASP A 42 2.14 12.36 2.55
CA ASP A 42 0.94 11.75 1.97
C ASP A 42 0.59 10.40 2.64
N LYS A 43 1.17 10.11 3.82
CA LYS A 43 1.07 8.81 4.48
C LYS A 43 1.08 8.89 6.01
N GLU A 44 0.34 8.01 6.67
CA GLU A 44 0.48 7.76 8.11
C GLU A 44 0.80 6.28 8.33
N THR A 45 1.79 5.99 9.18
CA THR A 45 2.24 4.63 9.47
C THR A 45 2.09 4.38 10.97
N LYS A 46 1.34 3.35 11.34
CA LYS A 46 1.19 2.91 12.72
C LYS A 46 2.19 1.81 13.04
N ILE A 47 3.01 2.05 14.04
CA ILE A 47 3.94 1.06 14.61
C ILE A 47 3.22 0.25 15.68
N GLY A 48 3.24 -1.07 15.50
CA GLY A 48 2.72 -2.06 16.43
C GLY A 48 3.56 -2.19 17.69
N SER A 49 3.09 -3.02 18.61
CA SER A 49 3.78 -3.24 19.89
C SER A 49 5.13 -3.95 19.76
N ASP A 50 5.37 -4.60 18.64
CA ASP A 50 6.63 -5.27 18.29
C ASP A 50 7.67 -4.31 17.67
N GLY A 51 7.33 -3.03 17.53
CA GLY A 51 8.19 -2.01 16.92
C GLY A 51 8.19 -2.04 15.39
N ASN A 52 7.35 -2.86 14.76
CA ASN A 52 7.15 -2.92 13.32
C ASN A 52 5.80 -2.33 12.92
N ALA A 53 5.67 -1.81 11.70
CA ALA A 53 4.41 -1.24 11.24
C ALA A 53 3.33 -2.31 11.09
N GLU A 54 2.14 -2.03 11.63
CA GLU A 54 0.95 -2.89 11.50
C GLU A 54 0.00 -2.36 10.43
N LYS A 55 0.05 -1.05 10.15
CA LYS A 55 -0.88 -0.39 9.23
C LYS A 55 -0.29 0.87 8.64
N GLU A 56 -0.68 1.15 7.41
CA GLU A 56 -0.37 2.40 6.74
C GLU A 56 -1.60 2.98 6.05
N ARG A 57 -1.78 4.29 6.14
CA ARG A 57 -2.81 5.06 5.46
C ARG A 57 -2.17 5.91 4.38
N HIS A 58 -2.74 5.90 3.18
CA HIS A 58 -2.34 6.75 2.06
C HIS A 58 -3.39 7.83 1.80
N TYR A 59 -2.92 9.04 1.52
CA TYR A 59 -3.72 10.21 1.18
C TYR A 59 -3.69 10.55 -0.32
N SER A 60 -3.54 9.52 -1.17
CA SER A 60 -3.47 9.64 -2.63
C SER A 60 -4.35 8.56 -3.27
N ASP A 61 -5.00 8.89 -4.38
CA ASP A 61 -5.76 7.92 -5.19
C ASP A 61 -4.95 7.40 -6.39
N HIS A 62 -3.70 7.85 -6.56
CA HIS A 62 -2.82 7.52 -7.69
C HIS A 62 -3.47 7.72 -9.07
N GLY A 63 -4.39 8.68 -9.21
CA GLY A 63 -5.14 8.94 -10.43
C GLY A 63 -6.26 7.92 -10.73
N ASN A 64 -6.54 7.00 -9.80
CA ASN A 64 -7.53 5.94 -9.93
C ASN A 64 -8.61 6.02 -8.82
N PRO A 65 -9.34 7.14 -8.70
CA PRO A 65 -10.34 7.36 -7.64
C PRO A 65 -11.52 6.37 -7.69
N LYS A 66 -11.66 5.61 -8.79
CA LYS A 66 -12.69 4.56 -8.93
C LYS A 66 -12.40 3.34 -8.05
N TYR A 67 -11.13 3.05 -7.77
CA TYR A 67 -10.71 1.85 -7.04
C TYR A 67 -10.05 2.16 -5.69
N HIS A 68 -9.69 3.42 -5.45
CA HIS A 68 -9.06 3.89 -4.22
C HIS A 68 -9.82 5.09 -3.65
N THR A 69 -10.27 4.98 -2.41
CA THR A 69 -10.74 6.16 -1.67
C THR A 69 -9.55 6.96 -1.18
N ASN A 70 -9.75 8.26 -1.01
CA ASN A 70 -8.77 9.12 -0.36
C ASN A 70 -9.34 9.61 0.99
N PRO A 71 -8.78 9.18 2.13
CA PRO A 71 -7.67 8.23 2.27
C PRO A 71 -8.08 6.74 2.15
N HIS A 72 -7.11 5.84 2.06
CA HIS A 72 -7.27 4.38 2.16
C HIS A 72 -6.14 3.75 2.99
N ASP A 73 -6.39 2.56 3.55
CA ASP A 73 -5.45 1.88 4.44
C ASP A 73 -4.91 0.58 3.83
N HIS A 74 -3.74 0.15 4.28
CA HIS A 74 -3.14 -1.15 4.05
C HIS A 74 -2.70 -1.75 5.39
N ASP A 75 -3.13 -2.97 5.70
CA ASP A 75 -2.56 -3.72 6.82
C ASP A 75 -1.16 -4.23 6.43
N ILE A 76 -0.21 -4.21 7.36
CA ILE A 76 1.17 -4.63 7.12
C ILE A 76 1.46 -5.85 7.98
N THR A 77 1.95 -6.90 7.34
CA THR A 77 2.43 -8.11 8.01
C THR A 77 3.93 -8.25 7.78
N TRP A 78 4.64 -8.86 8.74
CA TRP A 78 6.08 -9.03 8.65
C TRP A 78 6.43 -10.50 8.58
N LYS A 79 7.26 -10.86 7.60
CA LYS A 79 7.83 -12.20 7.47
C LYS A 79 9.32 -12.10 7.15
N ASP A 80 10.14 -12.79 7.93
CA ASP A 80 11.61 -12.80 7.77
C ASP A 80 12.21 -11.38 7.71
N GLY A 81 11.69 -10.46 8.54
CA GLY A 81 12.13 -9.06 8.62
C GLY A 81 11.73 -8.19 7.42
N LYS A 82 10.86 -8.68 6.55
CA LYS A 82 10.34 -7.96 5.39
C LYS A 82 8.85 -7.65 5.57
N PRO A 83 8.42 -6.39 5.32
CA PRO A 83 7.02 -6.04 5.33
C PRO A 83 6.31 -6.58 4.08
N SER A 84 5.05 -6.96 4.25
CA SER A 84 4.12 -7.31 3.19
C SER A 84 2.86 -6.48 3.41
N PHE A 85 2.54 -5.64 2.43
CA PHE A 85 1.34 -4.82 2.43
C PHE A 85 0.15 -5.67 1.97
N GLY A 86 -0.93 -5.62 2.75
CA GLY A 86 -2.20 -6.26 2.46
C GLY A 86 -2.97 -5.52 1.36
N PRO A 87 -4.18 -6.01 1.03
CA PRO A 87 -5.04 -5.34 0.05
C PRO A 87 -5.51 -3.96 0.54
N THR A 88 -5.84 -3.08 -0.41
CA THR A 88 -6.40 -1.75 -0.13
C THR A 88 -7.72 -1.84 0.64
N ILE A 89 -7.82 -1.06 1.72
CA ILE A 89 -9.02 -0.90 2.53
C ILE A 89 -9.63 0.46 2.22
N ASN A 90 -10.72 0.45 1.46
CA ASN A 90 -11.42 1.64 1.01
C ASN A 90 -12.50 2.11 2.00
N TYR A 91 -12.65 3.43 2.13
CA TYR A 91 -13.61 4.10 3.00
C TYR A 91 -14.56 5.02 2.22
N PRO A 92 -15.57 4.47 1.50
CA PRO A 92 -16.47 5.27 0.68
C PRO A 92 -17.32 6.27 1.48
N ASN A 93 -17.48 6.05 2.79
CA ASN A 93 -18.22 6.93 3.71
C ASN A 93 -17.29 7.77 4.61
N GLY A 94 -16.02 7.90 4.24
CA GLY A 94 -15.00 8.58 5.03
C GLY A 94 -14.24 7.63 5.96
N ALA A 95 -12.93 7.85 6.06
CA ALA A 95 -12.05 7.00 6.87
C ALA A 95 -12.22 7.29 8.37
N PRO A 96 -12.19 6.25 9.23
CA PRO A 96 -12.16 6.45 10.67
C PRO A 96 -10.84 7.11 11.09
N PRO A 97 -10.75 7.69 12.31
CA PRO A 97 -9.49 8.17 12.86
C PRO A 97 -8.41 7.09 12.76
N PHE A 98 -7.23 7.45 12.26
CA PHE A 98 -6.10 6.53 12.20
C PHE A 98 -5.62 6.24 13.63
N LYS A 99 -5.49 4.96 13.97
CA LYS A 99 -5.18 4.49 15.33
C LYS A 99 -4.34 3.24 15.30
#